data_AF-A0A7K4UTR5-F1
#
_entry.id   AF-A0A7K4UTR5-F1
#
_cell.length_a   1.000
_cell.length_b   1.000
_cell.length_c   1.000
_cell.angle_alpha   90.00
_cell.angle_beta   90.00
_cell.angle_gamma   90.00
#
_symmetry.space_group_name_H-M   'P 1'
#
loop_
_entity.id
_entity.type
_entity.pdbx_description
1 polymer ?
#
loop_
_entity_poly.entity_id
_entity_poly.type
_entity_poly.pdbx_seq_one_letter_code
_entity_poly.pdbx_strand_id
1 'polypeptide(L)'
;VKKLLTFLTCLYFLPQVCGCIILGFSIWIRVSSERQVNACSHTSTFMLGGVNLLIAVGAIIMILGFLGCCGAVKESRCMLMLFFIALLLILILQLAAGVLGAVYKPQVEAAFNLTLSEGVSALGSTTGEYKEYQEEFQKLEKMYQCCGLKDGPKDWGQNFDKKNDICQCEVEKPSSSDLCTNYRGRYVYKK
;
A
#
# COMPACT_ATOMS: atom_id res chain seq x y z
N VAL A 1 -39.44 1.75 7.32
CA VAL A 1 -38.97 1.17 6.04
C VAL A 1 -38.26 2.20 5.15
N LYS A 2 -38.90 3.27 4.66
CA LYS A 2 -38.23 4.28 3.80
C LYS A 2 -36.98 4.94 4.41
N LYS A 3 -37.04 5.38 5.68
CA LYS A 3 -35.86 5.92 6.41
C LYS A 3 -34.71 4.92 6.54
N LEU A 4 -35.03 3.63 6.72
CA LEU A 4 -34.04 2.54 6.82
C LEU A 4 -33.41 2.27 5.45
N LEU A 5 -34.19 2.30 4.37
CA LEU A 5 -33.71 2.11 3.01
C LEU A 5 -32.78 3.25 2.57
N THR A 6 -33.14 4.51 2.87
CA THR A 6 -32.29 5.67 2.59
C THR A 6 -30.96 5.60 3.36
N PHE A 7 -31.00 5.19 4.63
CA PHE A 7 -29.79 4.99 5.43
C PHE A 7 -28.88 3.90 4.83
N LEU A 8 -29.45 2.77 4.40
CA LEU A 8 -28.72 1.70 3.74
C LEU A 8 -28.09 2.15 2.42
N THR A 9 -28.82 2.91 1.59
CA THR A 9 -28.26 3.44 0.33
C THR A 9 -27.10 4.41 0.58
N CYS A 10 -27.19 5.28 1.59
CA CYS A 10 -26.07 6.14 1.99
C CYS A 10 -24.87 5.33 2.48
N LEU A 11 -25.10 4.25 3.23
CA LEU A 11 -24.05 3.36 3.72
C LEU A 11 -23.28 2.68 2.58
N TYR A 12 -23.96 2.29 1.49
CA TYR A 12 -23.33 1.67 0.32
C TYR A 12 -22.68 2.67 -0.65
N PHE A 13 -23.12 3.93 -0.63
CA PHE A 13 -22.58 4.96 -1.51
C PHE A 13 -21.16 5.38 -1.13
N LEU A 14 -20.84 5.47 0.17
CA LEU A 14 -19.51 5.85 0.64
C LEU A 14 -18.42 4.85 0.18
N PRO A 15 -18.55 3.52 0.38
CA PRO A 15 -17.60 2.54 -0.13
C PRO A 15 -17.45 2.55 -1.65
N GLN A 16 -18.52 2.86 -2.39
CA GLN A 16 -18.48 2.94 -3.85
C GLN A 16 -17.57 4.09 -4.32
N VAL A 17 -17.70 5.27 -3.70
CA VAL A 17 -16.84 6.42 -4.02
C VAL A 17 -15.38 6.11 -3.68
N CYS A 18 -15.13 5.51 -2.52
CA CYS A 18 -13.79 5.05 -2.15
C CYS A 18 -13.23 4.04 -3.17
N GLY A 19 -14.03 3.08 -3.63
CA GLY A 19 -13.65 2.10 -4.65
C GLY A 19 -13.23 2.76 -5.97
N CYS A 20 -13.98 3.76 -6.44
CA CYS A 20 -13.63 4.52 -7.65
C CYS A 20 -12.31 5.28 -7.50
N ILE A 21 -12.07 5.91 -6.34
CA ILE A 21 -10.82 6.63 -6.06
C ILE A 21 -9.64 5.65 -6.05
N ILE A 22 -9.77 4.53 -5.34
CA ILE A 22 -8.72 3.50 -5.25
C ILE A 22 -8.41 2.93 -6.64
N LEU A 23 -9.42 2.60 -7.44
CA LEU A 23 -9.24 2.13 -8.81
C LEU A 23 -8.53 3.14 -9.69
N GLY A 24 -9.01 4.39 -9.70
CA GLY A 24 -8.42 5.45 -10.50
C GLY A 24 -6.96 5.69 -10.13
N PHE A 25 -6.65 5.73 -8.83
CA PHE A 25 -5.29 5.89 -8.33
C PHE A 25 -4.39 4.69 -8.68
N SER A 26 -4.91 3.47 -8.58
CA SER A 26 -4.14 2.25 -8.89
C SER A 26 -3.83 2.15 -10.39
N ILE A 27 -4.78 2.51 -11.24
CA ILE A 27 -4.57 2.58 -12.70
C ILE A 27 -3.58 3.68 -13.04
N TRP A 28 -3.68 4.85 -12.40
CA TRP A 28 -2.72 5.94 -12.58
C TRP A 28 -1.29 5.49 -12.28
N ILE A 29 -1.05 4.84 -11.14
CA ILE A 29 0.26 4.28 -10.77
C ILE A 29 0.72 3.24 -11.79
N ARG A 30 -0.17 2.34 -12.22
CA ARG A 30 0.19 1.31 -13.20
C ARG A 30 0.68 1.94 -14.50
N VAL A 31 -0.01 2.96 -15.01
CA VAL A 31 0.35 3.64 -16.26
C VAL A 31 1.61 4.50 -16.11
N SER A 32 1.80 5.18 -14.97
CA SER A 32 3.02 5.96 -14.73
C SER A 32 4.25 5.07 -14.62
N SER A 33 4.11 3.89 -14.00
CA SER A 33 5.18 2.91 -13.90
C SER A 33 5.56 2.32 -15.27
N GLU A 34 4.61 1.99 -16.14
CA GLU A 34 4.92 1.46 -17.50
C GLU A 34 5.72 2.44 -18.36
N ARG A 35 5.47 3.75 -18.21
CA ARG A 35 6.24 4.78 -18.91
C ARG A 35 7.71 4.81 -18.48
N GLN A 36 8.03 4.38 -17.26
CA GLN A 36 9.40 4.25 -16.76
C GLN A 36 10.00 2.87 -17.07
N VAL A 37 9.18 1.81 -17.08
CA VAL A 37 9.57 0.42 -17.40
C VAL A 37 10.11 0.29 -18.84
N ASN A 38 9.61 1.08 -19.78
CA ASN A 38 10.12 1.09 -21.16
C ASN A 38 11.52 1.74 -21.27
N ALA A 39 12.01 2.38 -20.20
CA ALA A 39 13.35 2.96 -20.12
C ALA A 39 14.32 2.14 -19.24
N CYS A 40 13.82 1.35 -18.27
CA CYS A 40 14.63 0.62 -17.29
C CYS A 40 13.99 -0.73 -16.90
N SER A 41 14.73 -1.83 -17.07
CA SER A 41 14.26 -3.22 -17.00
C SER A 41 14.15 -3.85 -15.60
N HIS A 42 14.22 -3.07 -14.54
CA HIS A 42 14.21 -3.57 -13.15
C HIS A 42 13.14 -2.88 -12.31
N THR A 43 11.86 -3.15 -12.62
CA THR A 43 10.78 -2.90 -11.65
C THR A 43 10.52 -4.18 -10.87
N SER A 44 10.60 -4.07 -9.55
CA SER A 44 10.36 -5.18 -8.63
C SER A 44 9.01 -5.83 -8.91
N THR A 45 9.02 -7.11 -9.24
CA THR A 45 7.82 -7.90 -9.60
C THR A 45 6.74 -7.81 -8.53
N PHE A 46 7.14 -7.55 -7.28
CA PHE A 46 6.25 -7.36 -6.14
C PHE A 46 5.47 -6.03 -6.16
N MET A 47 6.08 -4.90 -6.53
CA MET A 47 5.36 -3.62 -6.67
C MET A 47 4.28 -3.72 -7.75
N LEU A 48 4.62 -4.33 -8.89
CA LEU A 48 3.67 -4.62 -9.95
C LEU A 48 2.55 -5.57 -9.48
N GLY A 49 2.90 -6.61 -8.70
CA GLY A 49 1.95 -7.51 -8.07
C GLY A 49 0.98 -6.79 -7.12
N GLY A 50 1.50 -5.90 -6.27
CA GLY A 50 0.71 -5.10 -5.33
C GLY A 50 -0.27 -4.16 -6.04
N VAL A 51 0.19 -3.42 -7.04
CA VAL A 51 -0.69 -2.52 -7.82
C VAL A 51 -1.77 -3.30 -8.55
N ASN A 52 -1.45 -4.46 -9.15
CA ASN A 52 -2.44 -5.31 -9.80
C ASN A 52 -3.47 -5.86 -8.81
N LEU A 53 -3.06 -6.22 -7.59
CA LEU A 53 -3.96 -6.63 -6.52
C LEU A 53 -4.89 -5.48 -6.12
N LEU A 54 -4.38 -4.26 -5.95
CA LEU A 54 -5.19 -3.07 -5.65
C LEU A 54 -6.23 -2.81 -6.74
N ILE A 55 -5.87 -2.97 -8.02
CA ILE A 55 -6.82 -2.85 -9.15
C ILE A 55 -7.92 -3.91 -9.02
N ALA A 56 -7.56 -5.17 -8.78
CA ALA A 56 -8.53 -6.26 -8.63
C ALA A 56 -9.49 -6.01 -7.45
N VAL A 57 -8.96 -5.62 -6.28
CA VAL A 57 -9.76 -5.33 -5.08
C VAL A 57 -10.68 -4.13 -5.32
N GLY A 58 -10.17 -3.04 -5.90
CA GLY A 58 -10.97 -1.87 -6.22
C GLY A 58 -12.12 -2.20 -7.18
N ALA A 59 -11.89 -3.05 -8.18
CA ALA A 59 -12.91 -3.48 -9.14
C ALA A 59 -14.01 -4.30 -8.47
N ILE A 60 -13.64 -5.22 -7.57
CA ILE A 60 -14.59 -6.01 -6.80
C ILE A 60 -15.44 -5.09 -5.91
N ILE A 61 -14.84 -4.14 -5.20
CA ILE A 61 -15.56 -3.17 -4.36
C ILE A 61 -16.56 -2.37 -5.20
N MET A 62 -16.14 -1.90 -6.37
CA MET A 62 -17.00 -1.13 -7.28
C MET A 62 -18.21 -1.94 -7.78
N ILE A 63 -18.01 -3.23 -8.12
CA ILE A 63 -19.09 -4.12 -8.57
C ILE A 63 -20.06 -4.40 -7.41
N LEU A 64 -19.54 -4.73 -6.23
CA LEU A 64 -20.36 -5.04 -5.06
C LEU A 64 -21.15 -3.83 -4.56
N GLY A 65 -20.55 -2.64 -4.55
CA GLY A 65 -21.24 -1.42 -4.16
C GLY A 65 -22.32 -1.00 -5.17
N PHE A 66 -22.10 -1.24 -6.48
CA PHE A 66 -23.15 -1.07 -7.49
C PHE A 66 -24.32 -2.03 -7.27
N LEU A 67 -24.04 -3.32 -7.05
CA LEU A 67 -25.07 -4.33 -6.77
C LEU A 67 -25.83 -4.03 -5.47
N GLY A 68 -25.15 -3.58 -4.42
CA GLY A 68 -25.76 -3.18 -3.15
C GLY A 68 -26.66 -1.95 -3.30
N CYS A 69 -26.19 -0.89 -3.97
CA CYS A 69 -26.96 0.33 -4.19
C CYS A 69 -28.18 0.09 -5.10
N CYS A 70 -27.98 -0.54 -6.27
CA CYS A 70 -29.07 -0.86 -7.18
C CYS A 70 -30.04 -1.89 -6.60
N GLY A 71 -29.56 -2.88 -5.83
CA GLY A 71 -30.38 -3.87 -5.16
C GLY A 71 -31.32 -3.26 -4.12
N ALA A 72 -30.81 -2.29 -3.34
CA ALA A 72 -31.61 -1.55 -2.37
C ALA A 72 -32.65 -0.63 -3.05
N VAL A 73 -32.27 0.11 -4.10
CA VAL A 73 -33.18 1.04 -4.79
C VAL A 73 -34.27 0.32 -5.57
N LYS A 74 -33.93 -0.77 -6.27
CA LYS A 74 -34.88 -1.53 -7.10
C LYS A 74 -35.72 -2.54 -6.30
N GLU A 75 -35.48 -2.66 -4.98
CA GLU A 75 -36.09 -3.66 -4.09
C GLU A 75 -36.04 -5.09 -4.69
N SER A 76 -35.01 -5.35 -5.50
CA SER A 76 -34.91 -6.56 -6.30
C SER A 76 -34.27 -7.67 -5.48
N ARG A 77 -35.09 -8.66 -5.10
CA ARG A 77 -34.67 -9.87 -4.39
C ARG A 77 -33.47 -10.56 -5.06
N CYS A 78 -33.47 -10.63 -6.39
CA CYS A 78 -32.41 -11.30 -7.16
C CYS A 78 -31.05 -10.58 -7.02
N MET A 79 -31.02 -9.24 -7.16
CA MET A 79 -29.80 -8.46 -6.99
C MET A 79 -29.26 -8.53 -5.57
N LEU A 80 -30.15 -8.49 -4.56
CA LEU A 80 -29.76 -8.61 -3.16
C LEU A 80 -29.24 -10.01 -2.82
N MET A 81 -29.83 -11.06 -3.40
CA MET A 81 -29.34 -12.44 -3.28
C MET A 81 -27.93 -12.59 -3.87
N LEU A 82 -27.70 -12.07 -5.08
CA LEU A 82 -26.37 -12.10 -5.71
C LEU A 82 -25.32 -11.38 -4.87
N PHE A 83 -25.67 -10.20 -4.32
CA PHE A 83 -24.79 -9.47 -3.40
C PHE A 83 -24.44 -10.32 -2.16
N PHE A 84 -25.44 -10.93 -1.53
CA PHE A 84 -25.23 -11.78 -0.35
C PHE A 84 -24.36 -13.01 -0.65
N ILE A 85 -24.62 -13.69 -1.77
CA ILE A 85 -23.81 -14.84 -2.22
C ILE A 85 -22.36 -14.40 -2.47
N ALA A 86 -22.15 -13.26 -3.14
CA ALA A 86 -20.81 -12.75 -3.39
C ALA A 86 -20.06 -12.41 -2.08
N LEU A 87 -20.74 -11.81 -1.09
CA LEU A 87 -20.15 -11.57 0.24
C LEU A 87 -19.79 -12.88 0.96
N LEU A 88 -20.66 -13.90 0.89
CA LEU A 88 -20.36 -15.20 1.47
C LEU A 88 -19.14 -15.86 0.83
N LEU A 89 -19.01 -15.80 -0.50
CA LEU A 89 -17.84 -16.32 -1.20
C LEU A 89 -16.56 -15.60 -0.79
N ILE A 90 -16.60 -14.27 -0.65
CA ILE A 90 -15.47 -13.47 -0.17
C ILE A 90 -15.09 -13.86 1.26
N LEU A 91 -16.07 -14.09 2.12
CA LEU A 91 -15.83 -14.52 3.50
C LEU A 91 -15.13 -15.89 3.54
N ILE A 92 -15.59 -16.85 2.75
CA ILE A 92 -14.93 -18.17 2.63
C ILE A 92 -13.49 -18.01 2.11
N LEU A 93 -13.28 -17.16 1.11
CA LEU A 93 -11.95 -16.89 0.56
C LEU A 93 -11.02 -16.23 1.59
N GLN A 94 -11.52 -15.28 2.37
CA GLN A 94 -10.76 -14.62 3.44
C GLN A 94 -10.37 -15.60 4.55
N LEU A 95 -11.29 -16.49 4.96
CA LEU A 95 -10.99 -17.54 5.93
C LEU A 95 -9.93 -18.51 5.40
N ALA A 96 -10.07 -18.96 4.14
CA ALA A 96 -9.09 -19.82 3.50
C ALA A 96 -7.72 -19.14 3.41
N ALA A 97 -7.66 -17.88 2.97
CA ALA A 97 -6.44 -17.09 2.91
C ALA A 97 -5.81 -16.90 4.29
N GLY A 98 -6.60 -16.67 5.34
CA GLY A 98 -6.13 -16.56 6.71
C GLY A 98 -5.51 -17.84 7.24
N VAL A 99 -6.16 -18.99 7.00
CA VAL A 99 -5.62 -20.31 7.39
C VAL A 99 -4.35 -20.63 6.60
N LEU A 100 -4.35 -20.43 5.28
CA LEU A 100 -3.17 -20.66 4.45
C LEU A 100 -2.02 -19.73 4.87
N GLY A 101 -2.28 -18.46 5.16
CA GLY A 101 -1.28 -17.51 5.65
C GLY A 101 -0.67 -17.92 7.00
N ALA A 102 -1.47 -18.53 7.89
CA ALA A 102 -0.98 -19.05 9.15
C ALA A 102 -0.13 -20.32 8.97
N VAL A 103 -0.55 -21.24 8.10
CA VAL A 103 0.16 -22.50 7.84
C VAL A 103 1.47 -22.26 7.10
N TYR A 104 1.46 -21.39 6.09
CA TYR A 104 2.62 -21.08 5.24
C TYR A 104 3.41 -19.85 5.72
N LYS A 105 3.29 -19.49 7.00
CA LYS A 105 3.99 -18.35 7.59
C LYS A 105 5.49 -18.29 7.25
N PRO A 106 6.30 -19.37 7.39
CA PRO A 106 7.73 -19.26 7.10
C PRO A 106 8.02 -19.01 5.61
N GLN A 107 7.19 -19.52 4.69
CA GLN A 107 7.34 -19.24 3.27
C GLN A 107 6.96 -17.80 2.94
N VAL A 108 5.89 -17.28 3.57
CA VAL A 108 5.48 -15.88 3.42
C VAL A 108 6.56 -14.93 3.96
N GLU A 109 7.16 -15.25 5.13
CA GLU A 109 8.28 -14.48 5.68
C GLU A 109 9.51 -14.52 4.77
N ALA A 110 9.84 -15.67 4.18
CA ALA A 110 10.94 -15.77 3.22
C ALA A 110 10.70 -14.92 1.97
N ALA A 111 9.50 -14.99 1.39
CA ALA A 111 9.11 -14.17 0.23
C ALA A 111 9.16 -12.67 0.57
N PHE A 112 8.64 -12.29 1.74
CA PHE A 112 8.66 -10.90 2.21
C PHE A 112 10.09 -10.39 2.43
N ASN A 113 10.97 -11.21 3.01
CA ASN A 113 12.38 -10.84 3.21
C ASN A 113 13.14 -10.64 1.89
N LEU A 114 12.82 -11.42 0.85
CA LEU A 114 13.39 -11.21 -0.49
C LEU A 114 12.98 -9.85 -1.06
N THR A 115 11.70 -9.51 -0.94
CA THR A 115 11.19 -8.19 -1.35
C THR A 115 11.80 -7.04 -0.56
N LEU A 116 11.94 -7.19 0.76
CA LEU A 116 12.64 -6.21 1.59
C LEU A 116 14.09 -6.02 1.13
N SER A 117 14.79 -7.11 0.81
CA SER A 117 16.17 -7.05 0.32
C SER A 117 16.28 -6.30 -1.01
N GLU A 118 15.30 -6.47 -1.90
CA GLU A 118 15.24 -5.74 -3.16
C GLU A 118 14.98 -4.24 -2.93
N GLY A 119 14.04 -3.91 -2.03
CA GLY A 119 13.78 -2.52 -1.63
C GLY A 119 15.00 -1.84 -1.01
N VAL A 120 15.71 -2.52 -0.11
CA VAL A 120 16.97 -2.03 0.47
C VAL A 120 18.02 -1.80 -0.62
N SER A 121 18.13 -2.71 -1.59
CA SER A 121 19.05 -2.55 -2.72
C SER A 121 18.71 -1.33 -3.59
N ALA A 122 17.42 -1.05 -3.79
CA ALA A 122 16.95 0.15 -4.49
C ALA A 122 17.27 1.44 -3.73
N LEU A 123 17.17 1.45 -2.39
CA LEU A 123 17.54 2.60 -1.56
C LEU A 123 19.05 2.88 -1.59
N GLY A 124 19.87 1.83 -1.53
CA GLY A 124 21.34 1.94 -1.60
C GLY A 124 21.90 2.17 -3.00
N SER A 125 21.09 1.98 -4.05
CA SER A 125 21.53 2.09 -5.43
C SER A 125 21.86 3.54 -5.82
N THR A 126 23.05 3.76 -6.36
CA THR A 126 23.48 5.08 -6.83
C THR A 126 23.04 5.37 -8.27
N THR A 127 22.38 4.42 -8.92
CA THR A 127 21.90 4.56 -10.30
C THR A 127 20.71 5.51 -10.36
N GLY A 128 20.62 6.30 -11.44
CA GLY A 128 19.53 7.25 -11.65
C GLY A 128 18.13 6.62 -11.70
N GLU A 129 18.03 5.32 -11.95
CA GLU A 129 16.78 4.56 -12.10
C GLU A 129 15.91 4.60 -10.85
N TYR A 130 16.51 4.63 -9.66
CA TYR A 130 15.79 4.55 -8.39
C TYR A 130 15.56 5.92 -7.74
N LYS A 131 15.92 7.03 -8.41
CA LYS A 131 15.85 8.38 -7.81
C LYS A 131 14.44 8.78 -7.40
N GLU A 132 13.45 8.55 -8.27
CA GLU A 132 12.05 8.87 -7.98
C GLU A 132 11.53 8.06 -6.79
N TYR A 133 11.82 6.75 -6.78
CA TYR A 133 11.50 5.87 -5.65
C TYR A 133 12.14 6.36 -4.35
N GLN A 134 13.43 6.72 -4.37
CA GLN A 134 14.15 7.24 -3.21
C GLN A 134 13.55 8.56 -2.69
N GLU A 135 13.17 9.48 -3.56
CA GLU A 135 12.59 10.76 -3.16
C GLU A 135 11.19 10.60 -2.55
N GLU A 136 10.35 9.75 -3.14
CA GLU A 136 9.04 9.41 -2.55
C GLU A 136 9.22 8.67 -1.22
N PHE A 137 10.18 7.76 -1.13
CA PHE A 137 10.47 7.03 0.11
C PHE A 137 10.93 7.96 1.23
N GLN A 138 11.77 8.97 0.94
CA GLN A 138 12.16 9.99 1.92
C GLN A 138 10.98 10.81 2.44
N LYS A 139 9.96 11.08 1.60
CA LYS A 139 8.73 11.76 2.06
C LYS A 139 7.98 10.89 3.05
N LEU A 140 7.90 9.58 2.81
CA LEU A 140 7.28 8.63 3.74
C LEU A 140 8.06 8.56 5.06
N GLU A 141 9.38 8.45 5.02
CA GLU A 141 10.24 8.48 6.22
C GLU A 141 10.01 9.75 7.04
N LYS A 142 9.93 10.92 6.40
CA LYS A 142 9.64 12.21 7.07
C LYS A 142 8.22 12.25 7.65
N MET A 143 7.23 11.72 6.94
CA MET A 143 5.82 11.69 7.37
C MET A 143 5.60 10.76 8.57
N TYR A 144 6.22 9.58 8.55
CA TYR A 144 6.07 8.56 9.59
C TYR A 144 7.17 8.63 10.67
N GLN A 145 8.11 9.56 10.54
CA GLN A 145 9.20 9.78 11.50
C GLN A 145 10.02 8.50 11.76
N CYS A 146 10.28 7.75 10.69
CA CYS A 146 11.08 6.52 10.70
C CYS A 146 12.21 6.61 9.68
N CYS A 147 13.17 5.70 9.75
CA CYS A 147 14.28 5.64 8.80
C CYS A 147 14.61 4.21 8.40
N GLY A 148 14.75 3.98 7.08
CA GLY A 148 15.11 2.69 6.50
C GLY A 148 13.93 1.73 6.36
N LEU A 149 14.22 0.58 5.75
CA LEU A 149 13.27 -0.49 5.43
C LEU A 149 13.49 -1.72 6.33
N LYS A 150 14.75 -2.06 6.59
CA LYS A 150 15.18 -3.27 7.30
C LYS A 150 16.25 -3.00 8.35
N ASP A 151 17.37 -2.36 8.04
CA ASP A 151 18.48 -2.13 8.98
C ASP A 151 18.66 -0.65 9.33
N GLY A 152 17.63 0.17 9.06
CA GLY A 152 17.55 1.56 9.45
C GLY A 152 18.31 2.47 8.49
N PRO A 153 19.02 3.51 8.97
CA PRO A 153 19.84 4.39 8.12
C PRO A 153 20.90 3.66 7.28
N LYS A 154 21.25 2.41 7.64
CA LYS A 154 22.19 1.57 6.87
C LYS A 154 21.65 1.19 5.50
N ASP A 155 20.32 1.10 5.34
CA ASP A 155 19.67 0.68 4.09
C ASP A 155 19.93 1.65 2.93
N TRP A 156 20.19 2.91 3.26
CA TRP A 156 20.55 3.95 2.30
C TRP A 156 21.97 3.81 1.72
N GLY A 157 22.80 2.92 2.26
CA GLY A 157 24.13 2.61 1.74
C GLY A 157 24.97 3.86 1.47
N GLN A 158 25.51 3.97 0.25
CA GLN A 158 26.32 5.12 -0.17
C GLN A 158 25.50 6.40 -0.37
N ASN A 159 24.20 6.29 -0.61
CA ASN A 159 23.34 7.46 -0.79
C ASN A 159 23.16 8.23 0.50
N PHE A 160 23.25 7.56 1.65
CA PHE A 160 23.20 8.20 2.96
C PHE A 160 24.20 9.37 3.04
N ASP A 161 25.46 9.13 2.65
CA ASP A 161 26.51 10.15 2.75
C ASP A 161 26.43 11.20 1.62
N LYS A 162 25.74 10.90 0.50
CA LYS A 162 25.57 11.81 -0.64
C LYS A 162 24.47 12.85 -0.44
N LYS A 163 23.42 12.50 0.32
CA LYS A 163 22.29 13.40 0.63
C LYS A 163 22.23 13.66 2.13
N ASN A 164 22.41 14.92 2.53
CA ASN A 164 22.47 15.30 3.94
C ASN A 164 21.11 15.21 4.66
N ASP A 165 20.00 15.25 3.92
CA ASP A 165 18.64 15.33 4.45
C ASP A 165 17.95 13.96 4.61
N ILE A 166 18.63 12.86 4.25
CA ILE A 166 18.10 11.51 4.44
C ILE A 166 17.82 11.26 5.92
N CYS A 167 16.59 10.85 6.22
CA CYS A 167 16.11 10.54 7.56
C CYS A 167 16.32 11.65 8.61
N GLN A 168 16.51 12.90 8.20
CA GLN A 168 16.87 13.98 9.12
C GLN A 168 15.81 14.17 10.21
N CYS A 169 16.26 14.13 11.47
CA CYS A 169 15.41 14.26 12.64
C CYS A 169 15.72 15.57 13.37
N GLU A 170 14.70 16.39 13.58
CA GLU A 170 14.84 17.70 14.20
C GLU A 170 14.56 17.61 15.71
N VAL A 171 15.57 17.90 16.52
CA VAL A 171 15.55 17.73 17.99
C VAL A 171 14.92 18.95 18.69
N GLU A 172 14.09 19.73 17.98
CA GLU A 172 13.59 21.02 18.47
C GLU A 172 12.48 20.90 19.54
N LYS A 173 11.98 19.70 19.86
CA LYS A 173 10.89 19.50 20.83
C LYS A 173 11.22 18.40 21.85
N PRO A 174 10.81 18.54 23.13
CA PRO A 174 11.02 17.51 24.15
C PRO A 174 10.34 16.16 23.82
N SER A 175 9.41 16.12 22.86
CA SER A 175 8.79 14.90 22.36
C SER A 175 9.55 14.22 21.22
N SER A 176 10.54 14.88 20.58
CA SER A 176 11.31 14.31 19.46
C SER A 176 12.61 13.65 19.89
N SER A 177 13.07 13.84 21.14
CA SER A 177 14.28 13.20 21.66
C SER A 177 14.21 11.67 21.68
N ASP A 178 13.01 11.11 21.90
CA ASP A 178 12.81 9.66 21.95
C ASP A 178 12.72 9.01 20.57
N LEU A 179 12.52 9.80 19.51
CA LEU A 179 12.36 9.34 18.12
C LEU A 179 13.65 9.48 17.31
N CYS A 180 14.58 10.33 17.72
CA CYS A 180 15.86 10.52 17.05
C CYS A 180 16.96 9.58 17.62
N THR A 181 17.91 9.19 16.77
CA THR A 181 19.14 8.51 17.15
C THR A 181 20.32 9.12 16.41
N ASN A 182 21.52 9.08 17.01
CA ASN A 182 22.71 9.55 16.33
C ASN A 182 23.28 8.42 15.46
N TYR A 183 23.42 8.69 14.16
CA TYR A 183 24.04 7.77 13.22
C TYR A 183 25.05 8.53 12.36
N ARG A 184 26.33 8.10 12.41
CA ARG A 184 27.46 8.73 11.71
C ARG A 184 27.54 10.26 11.92
N GLY A 185 27.28 10.71 13.15
CA GLY A 185 27.36 12.13 13.50
C GLY A 185 26.15 12.97 13.12
N ARG A 186 25.08 12.38 12.57
CA ARG A 186 23.81 13.06 12.27
C ARG A 186 22.67 12.52 13.14
N TYR A 187 21.74 13.38 13.51
CA TYR A 187 20.49 12.96 14.15
C TYR A 187 19.49 12.53 13.08
N VAL A 188 19.10 11.26 13.15
CA VAL A 188 18.17 10.63 12.21
C VAL A 188 17.04 9.94 12.95
N TYR A 189 15.91 9.72 12.28
CA TYR A 189 14.80 8.96 12.87
C TYR A 189 15.24 7.54 13.21
N LYS A 190 14.68 7.00 14.30
CA LYS A 190 14.82 5.58 14.65
C LYS A 190 14.11 4.69 13.62
N LYS A 191 14.53 3.42 13.57
CA LYS A 191 13.85 2.38 12.81
C LYS A 191 12.49 2.07 13.44
#